data_AF-A0A7K8JER5-F1
#
_entry.id   AF-A0A7K8JER5-F1
#
_cell.length_a   1.000
_cell.length_b   1.000
_cell.length_c   1.000
_cell.angle_alpha   90.00
_cell.angle_beta   90.00
_cell.angle_gamma   90.00
#
_symmetry.space_group_name_H-M   'P 1'
#
loop_
_entity.id
_entity.type
_entity.pdbx_description
1 polymer ?
#
loop_
_entity_poly.entity_id
_entity_poly.type
_entity_poly.pdbx_seq_one_letter_code
_entity_poly.pdbx_strand_id
1 'polypeptide(L)'
;TCQMDGATPRCVPKAPSCQDLRCPPGSTCRMDRMTPRCVPKALTCQDLRCPPGSTCRMEKSTPRCVPITPTCQDLTCPPGSTCQMEKSTPRCIP
;
A
#
# COMPACT_ATOMS: atom_id res chain seq x y z
N THR A 1 27.00 7.04 -22.76
CA THR A 1 27.43 8.43 -23.04
C THR A 1 28.86 8.36 -23.52
N CYS A 2 29.23 9.09 -24.58
CA CYS A 2 30.62 9.12 -25.04
C CYS A 2 31.29 10.39 -24.50
N GLN A 3 32.42 10.23 -23.84
CA GLN A 3 33.25 11.31 -23.32
C GLN A 3 34.65 11.18 -23.92
N MET A 4 35.30 12.31 -24.22
CA MET A 4 36.71 12.30 -24.59
C MET A 4 37.55 12.19 -23.33
N ASP A 5 38.34 11.13 -23.22
CA ASP A 5 39.38 10.99 -22.21
C ASP A 5 40.73 11.19 -22.93
N GLY A 6 41.22 12.43 -22.92
CA GLY A 6 42.33 12.86 -23.77
C GLY A 6 41.95 12.87 -25.27
N ALA A 7 42.75 12.19 -26.11
CA ALA A 7 42.58 12.15 -27.56
C ALA A 7 41.71 10.98 -28.09
N THR A 8 41.20 10.11 -27.21
CA THR A 8 40.43 8.93 -27.61
C THR A 8 38.99 9.03 -27.11
N PRO A 9 37.95 8.92 -27.98
CA PRO A 9 36.57 8.89 -27.52
C PRO A 9 36.28 7.57 -26.81
N ARG A 10 35.93 7.64 -25.52
CA ARG A 10 35.46 6.48 -24.74
C ARG A 10 33.96 6.55 -24.57
N CYS A 11 33.28 5.54 -25.09
CA CYS A 11 31.84 5.37 -24.89
C CYS A 11 31.62 4.45 -23.69
N VAL A 12 31.19 5.04 -22.58
CA VAL A 12 30.71 4.26 -21.43
C VAL A 12 29.24 3.93 -21.65
N PRO A 13 28.83 2.66 -21.55
CA PRO A 13 27.43 2.29 -21.49
C PRO A 13 26.76 3.11 -20.38
N LYS A 14 25.63 3.76 -20.67
CA LYS A 14 24.85 4.40 -19.60
C LYS A 14 24.47 3.30 -18.60
N ALA A 15 24.65 3.57 -17.31
CA ALA A 15 24.20 2.65 -16.28
C ALA A 15 22.70 2.38 -16.50
N PRO A 16 22.27 1.11 -16.50
CA PRO A 16 20.87 0.78 -16.70
C PRO A 16 20.04 1.47 -15.61
N SER A 17 19.00 2.19 -16.03
CA SER A 17 18.15 2.99 -15.14
C SER A 17 16.68 2.69 -15.39
N CYS A 18 15.81 3.11 -14.46
CA CYS A 18 14.36 3.01 -14.67
C CYS A 18 13.82 3.89 -15.80
N GLN A 19 14.61 4.82 -16.35
CA GLN A 19 14.20 5.59 -17.53
C GLN A 19 14.18 4.73 -18.79
N ASP A 20 15.02 3.69 -18.84
CA ASP A 20 15.21 2.84 -20.01
C ASP A 20 14.40 1.53 -19.91
N LEU A 21 13.80 1.24 -18.73
CA LEU A 21 13.08 -0.01 -18.47
C LEU A 21 11.56 0.19 -18.54
N ARG A 22 10.91 -0.45 -19.53
CA ARG A 22 9.44 -0.53 -19.62
C ARG A 22 8.93 -1.75 -18.87
N CYS A 23 8.14 -1.52 -17.82
CA CYS A 23 7.52 -2.58 -17.02
C CYS A 23 6.10 -2.90 -17.50
N PRO A 24 5.65 -4.17 -17.39
CA PRO A 24 4.29 -4.55 -17.76
C PRO A 24 3.23 -3.90 -16.85
N PRO A 25 1.95 -3.87 -17.28
CA PRO A 25 0.85 -3.38 -16.44
C PRO A 25 0.82 -4.05 -15.06
N GLY A 26 0.54 -3.26 -14.01
CA GLY A 26 0.53 -3.75 -12.63
C GLY A 26 1.92 -3.84 -11.97
N SER A 27 2.98 -3.43 -12.65
CA SER A 27 4.33 -3.34 -12.09
C SER A 27 4.93 -1.95 -12.26
N THR A 28 5.93 -1.62 -11.46
CA THR A 28 6.67 -0.35 -11.50
C THR A 28 8.16 -0.62 -11.48
N CYS A 29 8.95 0.24 -12.11
CA CYS A 29 10.39 0.11 -12.03
C CYS A 29 10.90 0.60 -10.67
N ARG A 30 11.78 -0.18 -10.04
CA ARG A 30 12.51 0.19 -8.83
C ARG A 30 13.99 -0.13 -9.01
N MET A 31 14.85 0.77 -8.54
CA MET A 31 16.28 0.50 -8.46
C MET A 31 16.54 -0.44 -7.29
N ASP A 32 17.14 -1.59 -7.57
CA ASP A 32 17.64 -2.51 -6.56
C ASP A 32 19.18 -2.52 -6.61
N ARG A 33 19.79 -1.91 -5.60
CA ARG A 33 21.24 -1.61 -5.53
C ARG A 33 21.71 -0.76 -6.71
N MET A 34 22.08 -1.40 -7.82
CA MET A 34 22.60 -0.78 -9.05
C MET A 34 21.92 -1.29 -10.31
N THR A 35 20.82 -2.06 -10.18
CA THR A 35 20.12 -2.65 -11.32
C THR A 35 18.63 -2.29 -11.27
N PRO A 36 18.05 -1.75 -12.36
CA PRO A 36 16.62 -1.49 -12.43
C PRO A 36 15.89 -2.83 -12.54
N ARG A 37 14.83 -3.01 -11.75
CA ARG A 37 13.96 -4.19 -11.79
C ARG A 37 12.50 -3.76 -11.82
N CYS A 38 11.68 -4.49 -12.56
CA CYS A 38 10.23 -4.36 -12.46
C CYS A 38 9.76 -5.12 -11.22
N VAL A 39 9.12 -4.41 -10.31
CA VAL A 39 8.50 -4.98 -9.12
C VAL A 39 6.99 -4.81 -9.22
N PRO A 40 6.19 -5.72 -8.66
CA PRO A 40 4.74 -5.50 -8.56
C PRO A 40 4.47 -4.13 -7.93
N LYS A 41 3.53 -3.38 -8.48
CA LYS A 41 3.06 -2.15 -7.80
C LYS A 41 2.58 -2.59 -6.42
N ALA A 42 3.05 -1.91 -5.39
CA ALA A 42 2.47 -2.07 -4.07
C ALA A 42 0.99 -1.70 -4.19
N LEU A 43 0.11 -2.68 -3.97
CA LEU A 43 -1.31 -2.42 -3.85
C LEU A 43 -1.47 -1.41 -2.70
N THR A 44 -2.33 -0.41 -2.87
CA THR A 44 -2.69 0.50 -1.78
C THR A 44 -4.18 0.38 -1.49
N CYS A 45 -4.64 0.99 -0.41
CA CYS A 45 -6.08 1.09 -0.15
C CYS A 45 -6.85 1.92 -1.19
N GLN A 46 -6.17 2.68 -2.06
CA GLN A 46 -6.82 3.34 -3.19
C GLN A 46 -7.15 2.34 -4.31
N ASP A 47 -6.34 1.29 -4.44
CA ASP A 47 -6.50 0.26 -5.47
C ASP A 47 -7.44 -0.89 -5.02
N LEU A 48 -7.67 -1.03 -3.71
CA LEU A 48 -8.44 -2.12 -3.13
C LEU A 48 -9.88 -1.69 -2.80
N ARG A 49 -10.87 -2.28 -3.48
CA ARG A 49 -12.29 -2.14 -3.11
C ARG A 49 -12.69 -3.23 -2.12
N CYS A 50 -13.09 -2.83 -0.92
CA CYS A 50 -13.55 -3.75 0.12
C CYS A 50 -15.08 -3.96 0.07
N PRO A 51 -15.58 -5.15 0.48
CA PRO A 51 -17.01 -5.41 0.55
C PRO A 51 -17.70 -4.56 1.65
N PRO A 52 -19.03 -4.41 1.59
CA PRO A 52 -19.80 -3.73 2.64
C PRO A 52 -19.50 -4.26 4.04
N GLY A 53 -19.44 -3.38 5.04
CA GLY A 53 -19.11 -3.75 6.43
C GLY A 53 -17.61 -3.98 6.69
N SER A 54 -16.75 -3.68 5.72
CA SER A 54 -15.29 -3.71 5.89
C SER A 54 -14.64 -2.44 5.37
N THR A 55 -13.47 -2.11 5.90
CA THR A 55 -12.68 -0.96 5.49
C THR A 55 -11.27 -1.40 5.11
N CYS A 56 -10.62 -0.67 4.20
CA CYS A 56 -9.24 -0.99 3.86
C CYS A 56 -8.28 -0.43 4.91
N ARG A 57 -7.35 -1.27 5.38
CA ARG A 57 -6.25 -0.87 6.25
C ARG A 57 -4.92 -1.36 5.70
N MET A 58 -3.90 -0.52 5.77
CA MET A 58 -2.53 -0.90 5.42
C MET A 58 -1.92 -1.70 6.56
N GLU A 59 -1.48 -2.93 6.27
CA GLU A 59 -0.85 -3.82 7.26
C GLU A 59 0.52 -4.27 6.75
N LYS A 60 1.60 -3.87 7.45
CA LYS A 60 3.00 -4.25 7.13
C LYS A 60 3.39 -4.10 5.65
N SER A 61 2.86 -3.08 4.96
CA SER A 61 3.02 -2.77 3.51
C SER A 61 2.06 -3.44 2.52
N THR A 62 1.06 -4.19 2.98
CA THR A 62 0.00 -4.74 2.12
C THR A 62 -1.38 -4.24 2.57
N PRO A 63 -2.25 -3.77 1.66
CA PRO A 63 -3.61 -3.38 1.99
C PRO A 63 -4.45 -4.63 2.26
N ARG A 64 -5.23 -4.60 3.34
CA ARG A 64 -6.18 -5.66 3.69
C ARG A 64 -7.53 -5.05 4.01
N CYS A 65 -8.60 -5.74 3.61
CA CYS A 65 -9.94 -5.42 4.08
C CYS A 65 -10.12 -5.99 5.47
N VAL A 66 -10.40 -5.12 6.43
CA VAL A 66 -10.68 -5.49 7.82
C VAL A 66 -12.14 -5.18 8.14
N PRO A 67 -12.83 -6.04 8.91
CA PRO A 67 -14.20 -5.75 9.35
C PRO A 67 -14.28 -4.40 10.07
N ILE A 68 -15.32 -3.62 9.78
CA ILE A 68 -15.63 -2.43 10.58
C ILE A 68 -16.20 -2.95 11.90
N THR A 69 -15.41 -2.83 12.97
CA THR A 69 -15.88 -3.17 14.32
C THR A 69 -16.74 -2.02 14.82
N PRO A 70 -18.05 -2.24 15.06
CA PRO A 70 -18.90 -1.20 15.64
C PRO A 70 -18.38 -0.83 17.03
N THR A 71 -18.59 0.41 17.43
CA THR A 71 -18.22 0.94 18.75
C THR A 71 -19.45 1.43 19.49
N CYS A 72 -19.30 1.78 20.77
CA CYS A 72 -20.38 2.42 21.52
C CYS A 72 -20.80 3.79 20.97
N GLN A 73 -19.99 4.42 20.11
CA GLN A 73 -20.39 5.63 19.40
C GLN A 73 -21.40 5.33 18.28
N ASP A 74 -21.39 4.11 17.75
CA ASP A 74 -22.27 3.65 16.68
C ASP A 74 -23.56 3.00 17.23
N LEU A 75 -23.68 2.86 18.55
CA LEU A 75 -24.76 2.12 19.22
C LEU A 75 -25.59 3.05 20.12
N THR A 76 -26.88 3.22 19.80
CA THR A 76 -27.82 3.93 20.68
C THR A 76 -28.51 2.94 21.61
N CYS A 77 -28.26 3.07 22.92
CA CYS A 77 -28.88 2.23 23.95
C CYS A 77 -30.20 2.83 24.47
N PRO A 78 -31.18 1.99 24.87
CA PRO A 78 -32.42 2.47 25.48
C PRO A 78 -32.20 3.15 26.85
N PRO A 79 -33.16 3.97 27.32
CA PRO A 79 -33.07 4.62 28.62
C PRO A 79 -32.85 3.62 29.77
N GLY A 80 -31.94 3.93 30.68
CA GLY A 80 -31.61 3.02 31.79
C GLY A 80 -30.68 1.87 31.40
N SER A 81 -29.96 1.97 30.28
CA SER A 81 -28.88 1.05 29.92
C SER A 81 -27.65 1.83 29.46
N THR A 82 -26.46 1.27 29.66
CA THR A 82 -25.18 1.87 29.27
C THR A 82 -24.49 1.01 28.21
N CYS A 83 -23.87 1.64 27.21
CA CYS A 83 -23.06 0.90 26.26
C CYS A 83 -21.70 0.52 26.86
N GLN A 84 -21.32 -0.74 26.74
CA GLN A 84 -20.01 -1.26 27.15
C GLN A 84 -19.39 -2.09 26.02
N MET A 85 -18.07 -1.97 25.84
CA MET A 85 -17.32 -2.79 24.88
C MET A 85 -16.98 -4.15 25.52
N GLU A 86 -17.56 -5.22 25.00
CA GLU A 86 -17.31 -6.59 25.46
C GLU A 86 -16.72 -7.42 24.32
N LYS A 87 -15.50 -7.96 24.51
CA LYS A 87 -14.80 -8.80 23.50
C LYS A 87 -14.86 -8.21 22.08
N SER A 88 -14.60 -6.91 21.96
CA SER A 88 -14.56 -6.17 20.68
C SER A 88 -15.93 -5.89 20.04
N THR A 89 -17.03 -6.13 20.76
CA THR A 89 -18.40 -5.81 20.29
C THR A 89 -19.09 -4.91 21.33
N PRO A 90 -19.75 -3.81 20.91
CA PRO A 90 -20.50 -2.95 21.81
C PRO A 90 -21.81 -3.65 22.22
N ARG A 91 -22.13 -3.62 23.52
CA ARG A 91 -23.38 -4.16 24.08
C ARG A 91 -24.02 -3.15 25.00
N CYS A 92 -25.35 -3.07 24.98
CA CYS A 92 -26.11 -2.35 26.00
C CYS A 92 -26.30 -3.26 27.21
N ILE A 93 -25.84 -2.81 28.37
CA ILE A 93 -26.04 -3.47 29.65
C ILE A 93 -27.02 -2.62 30.48
N PRO A 94 -27.96 -3.24 31.23
CA PRO A 94 -28.81 -2.53 32.19
C PRO A 94 -27.98 -1.74 33.22
#